data_AF-V9F238-F1
#
_entry.id   AF-V9F238-F1
#
_cell.length_a   1.000
_cell.length_b   1.000
_cell.length_c   1.000
_cell.angle_alpha   90.00
_cell.angle_beta   90.00
_cell.angle_gamma   90.00
#
_symmetry.space_group_name_H-M   'P 1'
#
loop_
_entity.id
_entity.type
_entity.pdbx_description
1 polymer ?
#
loop_
_entity_poly.entity_id
_entity_poly.type
_entity_poly.pdbx_seq_one_letter_code
_entity_poly.pdbx_strand_id
1 'polypeptide(L)'
;MSKKRSEEYLRQRENGFNLSGVHQDRLPQYNALLDRNLRHHFESRPLQSHLNELGLIDQRGRIVDLDKQKSKLFIIDQEFKLAEEVERRKQREEEELRRRVQMKRHDALQNARQREKLQQLKEEKKIAREIIQASKGYSSASKLPKSR
;
A
#
# COMPACT_ATOMS: atom_id res chain seq x y z
N MET A 1 -52.72 44.64 -43.84
CA MET A 1 -52.36 44.28 -42.45
C MET A 1 -51.96 45.56 -41.71
N SER A 2 -52.60 45.87 -40.57
CA SER A 2 -52.36 47.12 -39.82
C SER A 2 -50.92 47.16 -39.28
N LYS A 3 -50.20 48.29 -39.48
CA LYS A 3 -48.81 48.49 -39.05
C LYS A 3 -48.58 48.13 -37.57
N LYS A 4 -49.57 48.41 -36.72
CA LYS A 4 -49.55 48.10 -35.29
C LYS A 4 -49.45 46.60 -35.00
N ARG A 5 -50.18 45.76 -35.74
CA ARG A 5 -50.08 44.29 -35.58
C ARG A 5 -48.72 43.76 -36.01
N SER A 6 -48.09 44.40 -37.00
CA SER A 6 -46.74 44.03 -37.44
C SER A 6 -45.68 44.39 -36.40
N GLU A 7 -45.76 45.58 -35.79
CA GLU A 7 -44.85 45.99 -34.71
C GLU A 7 -45.01 45.13 -33.46
N GLU A 8 -46.26 44.79 -33.10
CA GLU A 8 -46.55 43.95 -31.95
C GLU A 8 -46.03 42.51 -32.15
N TYR A 9 -46.16 41.97 -33.38
CA TYR A 9 -45.55 40.69 -33.76
C TYR A 9 -44.02 40.72 -33.68
N LEU A 10 -43.38 41.77 -34.19
CA LEU A 10 -41.92 41.91 -34.13
C LEU A 10 -41.42 42.05 -32.68
N ARG A 11 -42.11 42.83 -31.84
CA ARG A 11 -41.80 42.94 -30.40
C ARG A 11 -41.96 41.62 -29.65
N GLN A 12 -43.02 40.85 -29.93
CA GLN A 12 -43.20 39.52 -29.33
C GLN A 12 -42.10 38.56 -29.76
N ARG A 13 -41.68 38.62 -31.03
CA ARG A 13 -40.58 37.81 -31.56
C ARG A 13 -39.24 38.17 -30.91
N GLU A 14 -38.96 39.46 -30.72
CA GLU A 14 -37.75 39.94 -30.06
C GLU A 14 -37.72 39.59 -28.57
N ASN A 15 -38.86 39.71 -27.87
CA ASN A 15 -38.97 39.33 -26.45
C ASN A 15 -38.78 37.83 -26.21
N GLY A 16 -39.09 36.98 -27.19
CA GLY A 16 -38.87 35.54 -27.12
C GLY A 16 -37.44 35.09 -27.46
N PHE A 17 -36.64 35.97 -28.08
CA PHE A 17 -35.26 35.67 -28.45
C PHE A 17 -34.32 36.06 -27.30
N ASN A 18 -34.08 35.12 -26.39
CA ASN A 18 -33.20 35.32 -25.25
C ASN A 18 -31.95 34.43 -25.35
N LEU A 19 -30.77 35.06 -25.38
CA LEU A 19 -29.47 34.38 -25.38
C LEU A 19 -28.93 34.13 -23.95
N SER A 20 -29.63 34.60 -22.91
CA SER A 20 -29.25 34.33 -21.52
C SER A 20 -29.39 32.83 -21.24
N GLY A 21 -28.27 32.14 -21.04
CA GLY A 21 -28.22 30.69 -20.80
C GLY A 21 -27.59 29.87 -21.93
N VAL A 22 -27.39 30.44 -23.12
CA VAL A 22 -26.74 29.74 -24.26
C VAL A 22 -25.30 29.32 -23.92
N HIS A 23 -24.65 30.01 -22.98
CA HIS A 23 -23.32 29.66 -22.49
C HIS A 23 -23.31 28.72 -21.27
N GLN A 24 -24.48 28.43 -20.69
CA GLN A 24 -24.59 27.56 -19.51
C GLN A 24 -24.66 26.08 -19.92
N ASP A 25 -25.28 25.79 -21.06
CA ASP A 25 -25.34 24.44 -21.60
C ASP A 25 -24.09 24.14 -22.44
N ARG A 26 -23.35 23.10 -22.05
CA ARG A 26 -22.25 22.59 -22.86
C ARG A 26 -22.82 21.92 -24.09
N LEU A 27 -22.39 22.37 -25.28
CA LEU A 27 -22.71 21.69 -26.52
C LEU A 27 -22.24 20.23 -26.44
N PRO A 28 -23.00 19.28 -27.03
CA PRO A 28 -22.56 17.89 -27.13
C PRO A 28 -21.18 17.83 -27.78
N GLN A 29 -20.26 17.09 -27.16
CA GLN A 29 -18.92 16.93 -27.70
C GLN A 29 -18.99 16.02 -28.92
N TYR A 30 -18.60 16.55 -30.08
CA TYR A 30 -18.55 15.77 -31.32
C TYR A 30 -17.46 14.70 -31.23
N ASN A 31 -17.80 13.47 -31.61
CA ASN A 31 -16.88 12.34 -31.67
C ASN A 31 -16.71 11.86 -33.11
N ALA A 32 -15.56 12.14 -33.70
CA ALA A 32 -15.22 11.79 -35.08
C ALA A 32 -15.23 10.27 -35.33
N LEU A 33 -14.98 9.44 -34.32
CA LEU A 33 -14.96 7.98 -34.46
C LEU A 33 -16.36 7.41 -34.73
N LEU A 34 -17.40 8.09 -34.25
CA LEU A 34 -18.80 7.70 -34.50
C LEU A 34 -19.32 8.25 -35.84
N ASP A 35 -18.55 9.12 -36.51
CA ASP A 35 -18.97 9.70 -37.78
C ASP A 35 -18.87 8.69 -38.92
N ARG A 36 -20.01 8.41 -39.54
CA ARG A 36 -20.12 7.49 -40.67
C ARG A 36 -19.32 7.95 -41.89
N ASN A 37 -19.21 9.26 -42.12
CA ASN A 37 -18.51 9.82 -43.27
C ASN A 37 -16.99 9.70 -43.13
N LEU A 38 -16.48 9.62 -41.89
CA LEU A 38 -15.06 9.47 -41.59
C LEU A 38 -14.62 8.01 -41.46
N ARG A 39 -15.53 7.04 -41.63
CA ARG A 39 -15.22 5.63 -41.45
C ARG A 39 -14.02 5.17 -42.28
N HIS A 40 -13.96 5.55 -43.55
CA HIS A 40 -12.86 5.15 -44.44
C HIS A 40 -11.51 5.72 -44.02
N HIS A 41 -11.47 6.90 -43.40
CA HIS A 41 -10.25 7.47 -42.85
C HIS A 41 -9.70 6.58 -41.71
N PHE A 42 -10.60 6.13 -40.82
CA PHE A 42 -10.27 5.27 -39.67
C PHE A 42 -10.13 3.76 -40.01
N GLU A 43 -10.36 3.36 -41.25
CA GLU A 43 -10.14 1.98 -41.72
C GLU A 43 -8.66 1.65 -42.01
N SER A 44 -7.78 2.65 -42.04
CA SER A 44 -6.36 2.46 -42.29
C SER A 44 -5.67 1.70 -41.15
N ARG A 45 -4.93 0.62 -41.49
CA ARG A 45 -4.27 -0.26 -40.48
C ARG A 45 -3.33 0.47 -39.52
N PRO A 46 -2.46 1.40 -39.96
CA PRO A 46 -1.58 2.12 -39.04
C PRO A 46 -2.38 2.96 -38.03
N LEU A 47 -3.45 3.61 -38.50
CA LEU A 47 -4.31 4.42 -37.65
C LEU A 47 -5.10 3.55 -36.67
N GLN A 48 -5.57 2.38 -37.10
CA GLN A 48 -6.22 1.42 -36.20
C GLN A 48 -5.27 0.89 -35.12
N SER A 49 -4.01 0.59 -35.46
CA SER A 49 -3.01 0.21 -34.45
C SER A 49 -2.86 1.31 -33.41
N HIS A 50 -2.71 2.55 -33.88
CA HIS A 50 -2.55 3.70 -32.99
C HIS A 50 -3.80 3.96 -32.12
N LEU A 51 -5.00 3.87 -32.69
CA LEU A 51 -6.25 4.02 -31.95
C LEU A 51 -6.46 2.90 -30.92
N ASN A 52 -6.00 1.67 -31.22
CA ASN A 52 -6.04 0.54 -30.31
C ASN A 52 -5.04 0.73 -29.15
N GLU A 53 -3.81 1.19 -29.44
CA GLU A 53 -2.81 1.56 -28.42
C GLU A 53 -3.34 2.65 -27.47
N LEU A 54 -4.08 3.63 -28.00
CA LEU A 54 -4.73 4.66 -27.20
C LEU A 54 -5.98 4.17 -26.45
N GLY A 55 -6.45 2.95 -26.70
CA GLY A 55 -7.65 2.38 -26.08
C GLY A 55 -8.97 3.00 -26.54
N LEU A 56 -8.96 3.72 -27.67
CA LEU A 56 -10.16 4.31 -28.28
C LEU A 56 -10.96 3.29 -29.08
N ILE A 57 -10.29 2.23 -29.55
CA ILE A 57 -10.91 1.08 -30.18
C ILE A 57 -10.41 -0.22 -29.54
N ASP A 58 -11.22 -1.26 -29.63
CA ASP A 58 -10.89 -2.63 -29.23
C ASP A 58 -10.06 -3.33 -30.32
N GLN A 59 -9.47 -4.48 -30.01
CA GLN A 59 -8.70 -5.32 -30.95
C GLN A 59 -9.51 -5.74 -32.19
N ARG A 60 -10.84 -5.71 -32.09
CA ARG A 60 -11.79 -5.99 -33.17
C ARG A 60 -12.18 -4.75 -33.98
N GLY A 61 -11.61 -3.58 -33.69
CA GLY A 61 -11.92 -2.30 -34.33
C GLY A 61 -13.23 -1.65 -33.84
N ARG A 62 -13.77 -2.07 -32.69
CA ARG A 62 -14.99 -1.50 -32.12
C ARG A 62 -14.66 -0.30 -31.25
N ILE A 63 -15.43 0.77 -31.35
CA ILE A 63 -15.20 2.00 -30.58
C ILE A 63 -15.46 1.73 -29.09
N VAL A 64 -14.52 2.15 -28.24
CA VAL A 64 -14.60 2.04 -26.79
C VAL A 64 -15.17 3.34 -26.22
N ASP A 65 -16.23 3.22 -25.44
CA ASP A 65 -16.81 4.33 -24.70
C ASP A 65 -16.06 4.51 -23.37
N LEU A 66 -15.12 5.47 -23.36
CA LEU A 66 -14.28 5.74 -22.20
C LEU A 66 -15.09 6.20 -20.99
N ASP A 67 -16.16 6.98 -21.18
CA ASP A 67 -16.96 7.49 -20.07
C ASP A 67 -17.66 6.36 -19.31
N LYS A 68 -18.12 5.34 -20.03
CA LYS A 68 -18.65 4.12 -19.41
C LYS A 68 -17.61 3.29 -18.68
N GLN A 69 -16.35 3.33 -19.12
CA GLN A 69 -15.26 2.57 -18.51
C GLN A 69 -14.56 3.30 -17.36
N LYS A 70 -14.61 4.64 -17.31
CA LYS A 70 -14.01 5.47 -16.26
C LYS A 70 -14.39 5.00 -14.86
N SER A 71 -15.66 4.70 -14.61
CA SER A 71 -16.12 4.22 -13.30
C SER A 71 -15.47 2.89 -12.91
N LYS A 72 -15.29 1.96 -13.86
CA LYS A 72 -14.64 0.67 -13.59
C LYS A 72 -13.16 0.84 -13.31
N LEU A 73 -12.47 1.65 -14.11
CA LEU A 73 -11.06 1.96 -13.91
C LEU A 73 -10.82 2.66 -12.57
N PHE A 74 -11.72 3.55 -12.18
CA PHE A 74 -11.67 4.24 -10.89
C PHE A 74 -11.79 3.27 -9.70
N ILE A 75 -12.73 2.32 -9.78
CA ILE A 75 -12.86 1.28 -8.75
C ILE A 75 -11.57 0.44 -8.67
N ILE A 76 -11.04 0.02 -9.82
CA ILE A 76 -9.80 -0.76 -9.87
C ILE A 76 -8.64 0.01 -9.23
N ASP A 77 -8.46 1.29 -9.56
CA ASP A 77 -7.42 2.14 -8.98
C ASP A 77 -7.56 2.27 -7.45
N GLN A 78 -8.80 2.40 -6.94
CA GLN A 78 -9.05 2.41 -5.49
C GLN A 78 -8.69 1.07 -4.84
N GLU A 79 -9.09 -0.05 -5.42
CA GLU A 79 -8.76 -1.39 -4.93
C GLU A 79 -7.25 -1.63 -4.90
N PHE A 80 -6.52 -1.19 -5.93
CA PHE A 80 -5.06 -1.27 -5.95
C PHE A 80 -4.42 -0.47 -4.82
N LYS A 81 -4.88 0.76 -4.56
CA LYS A 81 -4.37 1.59 -3.46
C LYS A 81 -4.60 0.94 -2.10
N LEU A 82 -5.79 0.39 -1.87
CA LEU A 82 -6.12 -0.33 -0.64
C LEU A 82 -5.25 -1.57 -0.47
N ALA A 83 -5.07 -2.35 -1.54
CA ALA A 83 -4.22 -3.54 -1.53
C ALA A 83 -2.76 -3.20 -1.21
N GLU A 84 -2.21 -2.14 -1.82
CA GLU A 84 -0.84 -1.68 -1.57
C GLU A 84 -0.65 -1.23 -0.11
N GLU A 85 -1.62 -0.52 0.46
CA GLU A 85 -1.59 -0.13 1.87
C GLU A 85 -1.60 -1.32 2.83
N VAL A 86 -2.45 -2.32 2.55
CA VAL A 86 -2.52 -3.55 3.33
C VAL A 86 -1.21 -4.32 3.27
N GLU A 87 -0.62 -4.46 2.08
CA GLU A 87 0.66 -5.13 1.91
C GLU A 87 1.78 -4.41 2.67
N ARG A 88 1.86 -3.09 2.52
CA ARG A 88 2.84 -2.24 3.23
C ARG A 88 2.71 -2.37 4.74
N ARG A 89 1.48 -2.43 5.26
CA ARG A 89 1.22 -2.64 6.69
C ARG A 89 1.69 -4.03 7.14
N LYS A 90 1.38 -5.08 6.37
CA LYS A 90 1.81 -6.45 6.66
C LYS A 90 3.33 -6.57 6.72
N GLN A 91 4.04 -5.94 5.78
CA GLN A 91 5.51 -5.92 5.77
C GLN A 91 6.07 -5.25 7.04
N ARG A 92 5.51 -4.10 7.46
CA ARG A 92 5.92 -3.44 8.71
C ARG A 92 5.68 -4.31 9.95
N GLU A 93 4.50 -4.92 10.04
CA GLU A 93 4.16 -5.81 11.16
C GLU A 93 5.09 -7.03 11.22
N GLU A 94 5.45 -7.60 10.06
CA GLU A 94 6.40 -8.71 9.97
C GLU A 94 7.81 -8.28 10.39
N GLU A 95 8.30 -7.13 9.93
CA GLU A 95 9.59 -6.59 10.34
C GLU A 95 9.67 -6.32 11.84
N GLU A 96 8.63 -5.74 12.43
CA GLU A 96 8.54 -5.53 13.86
C GLU A 96 8.57 -6.85 14.63
N LEU A 97 7.81 -7.85 14.18
CA LEU A 97 7.80 -9.18 14.80
C LEU A 97 9.20 -9.81 14.75
N ARG A 98 9.87 -9.74 13.59
CA ARG A 98 11.24 -10.23 13.41
C ARG A 98 12.20 -9.56 14.40
N ARG A 99 12.14 -8.22 14.53
CA ARG A 99 12.96 -7.47 15.50
C ARG A 99 12.68 -7.91 16.93
N ARG A 100 11.42 -8.03 17.32
CA ARG A 100 11.03 -8.47 18.69
C ARG A 100 11.54 -9.88 18.99
N VAL A 101 11.43 -10.82 18.04
CA VAL A 101 11.92 -12.18 18.20
C VAL A 101 13.44 -12.21 18.36
N GLN A 102 14.17 -11.45 17.54
CA GLN A 102 15.63 -11.34 17.64
C GLN A 102 16.07 -10.78 19.01
N MET A 103 15.43 -9.71 19.48
CA MET A 103 15.69 -9.13 20.81
C MET A 103 15.43 -10.16 21.93
N LYS A 104 14.27 -10.82 21.93
CA LYS A 104 13.95 -11.86 22.92
C LYS A 104 14.97 -13.01 22.90
N ARG A 105 15.41 -13.42 21.72
CA ARG A 105 16.45 -14.46 21.57
C ARG A 105 17.78 -13.98 22.15
N HIS A 106 18.17 -12.74 21.89
CA HIS A 106 19.39 -12.15 22.45
C HIS A 106 19.32 -12.11 23.98
N ASP A 107 18.23 -11.61 24.55
CA ASP A 107 18.03 -11.52 26.00
C ASP A 107 18.05 -12.90 26.66
N ALA A 108 17.41 -13.89 26.05
CA ALA A 108 17.43 -15.27 26.53
C ALA A 108 18.86 -15.84 26.57
N LEU A 109 19.67 -15.58 25.54
CA LEU A 109 21.07 -15.99 25.50
C LEU A 109 21.92 -15.29 26.55
N GLN A 110 21.73 -13.99 26.77
CA GLN A 110 22.46 -13.24 27.80
C GLN A 110 22.11 -13.75 29.20
N ASN A 111 20.82 -13.97 29.48
CA ASN A 111 20.36 -14.51 30.75
C ASN A 111 20.92 -15.92 31.01
N ALA A 112 20.98 -16.77 29.98
CA ALA A 112 21.59 -18.09 30.10
C ALA A 112 23.09 -18.00 30.46
N ARG A 113 23.86 -17.13 29.77
CA ARG A 113 25.28 -16.90 30.06
C ARG A 113 25.51 -16.35 31.48
N GLN A 114 24.67 -15.43 31.95
CA GLN A 114 24.77 -14.90 33.30
C GLN A 114 24.50 -15.98 34.36
N ARG A 115 23.49 -16.85 34.13
CA ARG A 115 23.19 -17.97 35.02
C ARG A 115 24.33 -18.97 35.08
N GLU A 116 24.94 -19.29 33.94
CA GLU A 116 26.09 -20.18 33.85
C GLU A 116 27.29 -19.63 34.65
N LYS A 117 27.64 -18.35 34.46
CA LYS A 117 28.70 -17.70 35.25
C LYS A 117 28.41 -17.72 36.76
N LEU A 118 27.16 -17.49 37.15
CA LEU A 118 26.76 -17.53 38.57
C LEU A 118 26.84 -18.96 39.15
N GLN A 119 26.53 -19.99 38.36
CA GLN A 119 26.69 -21.39 38.76
C GLN A 119 28.16 -21.75 38.96
N GLN A 120 29.02 -21.39 38.00
CA GLN A 120 30.48 -21.59 38.10
C GLN A 120 31.04 -20.94 39.37
N LEU A 121 30.71 -19.67 39.65
CA LEU A 121 31.14 -18.98 40.87
C LEU A 121 30.63 -19.64 42.17
N LYS A 122 29.43 -20.23 42.14
CA LYS A 122 28.90 -20.97 43.30
C LYS A 122 29.64 -22.28 43.52
N GLU A 123 29.95 -23.00 42.45
CA GLU A 123 30.72 -24.25 42.50
C GLU A 123 32.15 -24.00 42.98
N GLU A 124 32.83 -22.98 42.43
CA GLU A 124 34.16 -22.56 42.88
C GLU A 124 34.17 -22.21 44.38
N LYS A 125 33.17 -21.45 44.85
CA LYS A 125 33.03 -21.12 46.28
C LYS A 125 32.76 -22.36 47.13
N LYS A 126 32.02 -23.35 46.62
CA LYS A 126 31.77 -24.62 47.32
C LYS A 126 33.05 -25.43 47.45
N ILE A 127 33.78 -25.60 46.35
CA ILE A 127 35.08 -26.28 46.32
C ILE A 127 36.08 -25.60 47.27
N ALA A 128 36.18 -24.27 47.22
CA ALA A 128 37.06 -23.51 48.11
C ALA A 128 36.72 -23.74 49.59
N ARG A 129 35.43 -23.77 49.96
CA ARG A 129 35.01 -24.10 51.34
C ARG A 129 35.37 -25.53 51.72
N GLU A 130 35.14 -26.50 50.83
CA GLU A 130 35.50 -27.91 51.07
C GLU A 130 37.00 -28.08 51.26
N ILE A 131 37.84 -27.40 50.47
CA ILE A 131 39.31 -27.40 50.62
C ILE A 131 39.74 -26.79 51.96
N ILE A 132 39.14 -25.66 52.37
CA ILE A 132 39.44 -25.04 53.67
C ILE A 132 39.03 -25.97 54.82
N GLN A 133 37.89 -26.64 54.70
CA GLN A 133 37.40 -27.56 55.73
C GLN A 133 38.26 -28.82 55.82
N ALA A 134 38.66 -29.40 54.68
CA ALA A 134 39.57 -30.55 54.62
C ALA A 134 40.97 -30.20 55.16
N SER A 135 41.50 -29.02 54.82
CA SER A 135 42.80 -28.58 55.33
C SER A 135 42.79 -28.29 56.84
N LYS A 136 41.71 -27.70 57.38
CA LYS A 136 41.51 -27.58 58.84
C LYS A 136 41.42 -28.95 59.52
N GLY A 137 40.74 -29.92 58.91
CA GLY A 137 40.67 -31.30 59.42
C GLY A 137 42.02 -32.03 59.42
N TYR A 138 42.87 -31.78 58.43
CA TYR A 138 44.25 -32.30 58.39
C TYR A 138 45.16 -31.64 59.44
N SER A 139 45.04 -30.33 59.68
CA SER A 139 45.80 -29.62 60.71
C SER A 139 45.40 -29.97 62.14
N SER A 140 44.17 -30.45 62.38
CA SER A 140 43.78 -30.99 63.69
C SER A 140 44.25 -32.43 63.90
N ALA A 141 44.32 -33.25 62.84
CA ALA A 141 44.83 -34.61 62.90
C ALA A 141 46.36 -34.70 63.09
N SER A 142 47.13 -33.70 62.64
CA SER A 142 48.58 -33.63 62.86
C SER A 142 48.99 -33.21 64.29
N LYS A 143 48.01 -32.86 65.15
CA LYS A 143 48.19 -32.62 66.58
C LYS A 143 47.71 -33.81 67.42
N LEU A 144 48.10 -35.03 67.05
CA LEU A 144 48.02 -36.16 67.97
C LEU A 144 49.31 -36.19 68.82
N PRO A 145 49.21 -36.29 70.16
CA PRO A 145 50.38 -36.30 71.03
C PRO A 145 51.22 -37.56 70.76
N LYS A 146 52.54 -37.39 70.60
CA LYS A 146 53.49 -38.50 70.57
C LYS A 146 53.33 -39.30 71.87
N SER A 147 52.78 -40.51 71.75
CA SER A 147 52.80 -41.52 72.79
C SER A 147 54.25 -41.98 73.02
N ARG A 148 54.56 -42.16 74.32
CA ARG A 148 55.80 -42.59 74.96
C ARG A 148 56.65 -43.59 74.19
#